data_AF-A0A369RM76-F1
#
_entry.id   AF-A0A369RM76-F1
#
_cell.length_a   1.000
_cell.length_b   1.000
_cell.length_c   1.000
_cell.angle_alpha   90.00
_cell.angle_beta   90.00
_cell.angle_gamma   90.00
#
_symmetry.space_group_name_H-M   'P 1'
#
loop_
_entity.id
_entity.type
_entity.pdbx_description
1 polymer ?
#
loop_
_entity_poly.entity_id
_entity_poly.type
_entity_poly.pdbx_seq_one_letter_code
_entity_poly.pdbx_strand_id
1 'polypeptide(L)'
;MERVEIVPNLPLQELIEKKTTAIDQQFKDDSFMLVNIGNIIERYREWKMRLPNVEPFYAVKCNNDPVLLRILINLGVNFDCASM
;
A
#
# COMPACT_ATOMS: atom_id res chain seq x y z
N MET A 1 -2.19 9.66 -14.53
CA MET A 1 -1.49 9.23 -13.32
C MET A 1 -2.44 9.49 -12.17
N GLU A 2 -3.00 8.45 -11.56
CA GLU A 2 -3.89 8.61 -10.42
C GLU A 2 -3.13 9.33 -9.29
N ARG A 3 -3.79 10.31 -8.67
CA ARG A 3 -3.19 11.13 -7.63
C ARG A 3 -3.20 10.31 -6.33
N VAL A 4 -2.10 9.61 -6.04
CA VAL A 4 -1.93 9.00 -4.71
C VAL A 4 -1.73 10.09 -3.67
N GLU A 5 -2.49 10.02 -2.58
CA GLU A 5 -2.43 10.96 -1.48
C GLU A 5 -2.04 10.23 -0.20
N ILE A 6 -0.92 10.63 0.41
CA ILE A 6 -0.53 10.13 1.74
C ILE A 6 -1.25 10.99 2.78
N VAL A 7 -2.09 10.34 3.57
CA VAL A 7 -2.90 10.98 4.62
C VAL A 7 -2.30 10.72 6.01
N PRO A 8 -2.58 11.57 7.00
CA PRO A 8 -2.20 11.29 8.39
C PRO A 8 -2.78 9.96 8.87
N ASN A 9 -2.10 9.33 9.82
CA ASN A 9 -2.59 8.11 10.44
C ASN A 9 -3.80 8.42 11.33
N LEU A 10 -4.98 8.32 10.75
CA LEU A 10 -6.28 8.47 11.42
C LEU A 10 -6.99 7.11 11.46
N PRO A 11 -7.97 6.94 12.36
CA PRO A 11 -8.84 5.78 12.33
C PRO A 11 -9.44 5.57 10.93
N LEU A 12 -9.46 4.32 10.46
CA LEU A 12 -9.92 4.00 9.10
C LEU A 12 -11.34 4.53 8.83
N GLN A 13 -12.23 4.43 9.81
CA GLN A 13 -13.59 4.92 9.70
C GLN A 13 -13.63 6.43 9.45
N GLU A 14 -12.80 7.20 10.16
CA GLU A 14 -12.71 8.66 9.98
C GLU A 14 -12.17 9.02 8.59
N LEU A 15 -11.20 8.25 8.07
CA LEU A 15 -10.68 8.45 6.72
C LEU A 15 -11.74 8.18 5.65
N ILE A 16 -12.51 7.10 5.81
CA ILE A 16 -13.59 6.75 4.89
C ILE A 16 -14.66 7.84 4.90
N GLU A 17 -15.14 8.24 6.09
CA GLU A 17 -16.16 9.28 6.23
C GLU A 17 -15.72 10.61 5.59
N LYS A 18 -14.47 11.02 5.84
CA LYS A 18 -13.89 12.24 5.23
C LYS A 18 -13.79 12.14 3.71
N LYS A 19 -13.30 11.02 3.16
CA LYS A 19 -13.14 10.85 1.71
C LYS A 19 -14.48 10.74 1.00
N THR A 20 -15.42 9.95 1.50
CA THR A 20 -16.76 9.82 0.92
C THR A 20 -17.49 11.15 0.92
N THR A 21 -17.49 11.89 2.04
CA THR A 21 -18.13 13.22 2.10
C THR A 21 -17.53 14.19 1.08
N ALA A 22 -16.21 14.18 0.90
CA ALA A 22 -15.54 15.06 -0.07
C ALA A 22 -15.82 14.68 -1.53
N ILE A 23 -16.10 13.40 -1.81
CA ILE A 23 -16.51 12.90 -3.12
C ILE A 23 -17.96 13.30 -3.41
N ASP A 24 -18.86 13.10 -2.43
CA ASP A 24 -20.27 13.48 -2.52
C ASP A 24 -20.44 14.99 -2.78
N GLN A 25 -19.65 15.83 -2.10
CA GLN A 25 -19.64 17.28 -2.29
C GLN A 25 -19.23 17.71 -3.70
N GLN A 26 -18.48 16.87 -4.42
CA GLN A 26 -18.11 17.10 -5.81
C GLN A 26 -19.15 16.53 -6.80
N PHE A 27 -20.26 15.97 -6.31
CA PHE A 27 -21.25 15.23 -7.10
C PHE A 27 -20.61 14.13 -7.96
N LYS A 28 -19.58 13.46 -7.42
CA LYS A 28 -18.90 12.33 -8.04
C LYS A 28 -19.31 11.04 -7.34
N ASP A 29 -19.28 9.94 -8.08
CA ASP A 29 -19.54 8.58 -7.58
C ASP A 29 -18.32 7.68 -7.87
N ASP A 30 -17.12 8.25 -7.75
CA ASP A 30 -15.87 7.56 -8.03
C ASP A 30 -15.48 6.66 -6.85
N SER A 31 -15.12 5.41 -7.13
CA SER A 31 -14.54 4.50 -6.14
C SER A 31 -13.12 4.93 -5.76
N PHE A 32 -12.70 4.64 -4.53
CA PHE A 32 -11.32 4.88 -4.08
C PHE A 32 -10.76 3.68 -3.31
N MET A 33 -9.43 3.60 -3.26
CA MET A 33 -8.69 2.57 -2.51
C MET A 33 -7.97 3.21 -1.33
N LEU A 34 -7.99 2.53 -0.18
CA LEU A 34 -7.20 2.89 0.99
C LEU A 34 -6.17 1.80 1.26
N VAL A 35 -4.91 2.20 1.43
CA VAL A 35 -3.81 1.29 1.73
C VAL A 35 -3.15 1.71 3.03
N ASN A 36 -3.08 0.79 3.99
CA ASN A 36 -2.36 1.01 5.24
C ASN A 36 -0.87 0.67 5.04
N ILE A 37 -0.03 1.69 4.95
CA ILE A 37 1.42 1.56 4.80
C ILE A 37 2.06 0.88 6.02
N GLY A 38 1.54 1.15 7.23
CA GLY A 38 2.00 0.51 8.46
C GLY A 38 1.88 -1.01 8.40
N ASN A 39 0.78 -1.53 7.85
CA ASN A 39 0.62 -2.98 7.67
C ASN A 39 1.69 -3.59 6.77
N ILE A 40 2.10 -2.90 5.70
CA ILE A 40 3.17 -3.39 4.80
C ILE A 40 4.49 -3.51 5.58
N ILE A 41 4.82 -2.49 6.37
CA ILE A 41 6.04 -2.44 7.19
C ILE A 41 6.00 -3.56 8.25
N GLU A 42 4.87 -3.74 8.94
CA GLU A 42 4.74 -4.79 9.96
C GLU A 42 4.85 -6.20 9.36
N ARG A 43 4.25 -6.44 8.18
CA ARG A 43 4.40 -7.73 7.48
C ARG A 43 5.86 -8.00 7.10
N TYR A 44 6.60 -6.99 6.65
CA TYR A 44 8.03 -7.12 6.39
C TYR A 44 8.82 -7.44 7.67
N ARG A 45 8.55 -6.73 8.78
CA ARG A 45 9.20 -7.00 10.08
C ARG A 45 8.93 -8.42 10.56
N GLU A 46 7.67 -8.87 10.48
CA GLU A 46 7.27 -10.23 10.81
C GLU A 46 7.99 -11.27 9.95
N TRP A 47 8.15 -11.02 8.64
CA TRP A 47 8.91 -11.89 7.75
C TRP A 47 10.36 -12.03 8.21
N LYS A 48 11.07 -10.92 8.41
CA LYS A 48 12.49 -10.95 8.85
C LYS A 48 12.66 -11.60 10.22
N MET A 49 11.69 -11.43 11.13
CA MET A 49 11.71 -12.06 12.44
C MET A 49 11.44 -13.57 12.38
N ARG A 50 10.46 -14.02 11.59
CA ARG A 50 10.04 -15.42 11.56
C ARG A 50 10.87 -16.28 10.60
N LEU A 51 11.41 -15.67 9.54
CA LEU A 51 12.18 -16.32 8.49
C LEU A 51 13.53 -15.59 8.28
N PRO A 52 14.42 -15.54 9.29
CA PRO A 52 15.61 -14.70 9.26
C PRO A 52 16.60 -15.07 8.13
N ASN A 53 16.59 -16.32 7.68
CA ASN A 53 17.47 -16.82 6.63
C ASN A 53 16.80 -16.90 5.25
N VAL A 54 15.57 -16.39 5.11
CA VAL A 54 14.82 -16.40 3.85
C VAL A 54 14.67 -14.97 3.34
N GLU A 55 15.29 -14.68 2.21
CA GLU A 55 15.20 -13.36 1.59
C GLU A 55 13.87 -13.20 0.84
N PRO A 56 13.06 -12.16 1.11
CA PRO A 56 11.79 -11.95 0.43
C PRO A 56 11.98 -11.43 -0.99
N PHE A 57 11.32 -12.08 -1.95
CA PHE A 57 11.12 -11.61 -3.31
C PHE A 57 9.62 -11.40 -3.53
N TYR A 58 9.15 -10.15 -3.58
CA TYR A 58 7.75 -9.81 -3.74
C TYR A 58 7.27 -10.11 -5.16
N ALA A 59 6.22 -10.93 -5.30
CA ALA A 59 5.60 -11.21 -6.58
C ALA A 59 4.83 -10.00 -7.11
N VAL A 60 5.41 -9.27 -8.07
CA VAL A 60 4.90 -7.98 -8.57
C VAL A 60 3.49 -8.10 -9.16
N LYS A 61 3.16 -9.27 -9.73
CA LYS A 61 1.82 -9.59 -10.26
C LYS A 61 0.69 -9.49 -9.23
N CYS A 62 0.99 -9.56 -7.94
CA CYS A 62 0.00 -9.49 -6.87
C CYS A 62 -0.60 -8.08 -6.76
N ASN A 63 0.26 -7.07 -6.79
CA ASN A 63 -0.10 -5.65 -6.86
C ASN A 63 1.13 -4.87 -7.30
N ASN A 64 1.07 -4.26 -8.49
CA ASN A 64 2.17 -3.51 -9.08
C ASN A 64 2.07 -1.99 -8.84
N ASP A 65 1.29 -1.57 -7.84
CA ASP A 65 1.16 -0.16 -7.47
C ASP A 65 2.55 0.46 -7.18
N PRO A 66 2.93 1.56 -7.86
CA PRO A 66 4.25 2.15 -7.72
C PRO A 66 4.61 2.59 -6.30
N VAL A 67 3.62 2.97 -5.47
CA VAL A 67 3.86 3.40 -4.09
C VAL A 67 4.17 2.20 -3.22
N LEU A 68 3.41 1.10 -3.35
CA LEU A 68 3.73 -0.18 -2.71
C LEU A 68 5.14 -0.66 -3.09
N LEU A 69 5.47 -0.70 -4.38
CA LEU A 69 6.78 -1.13 -4.85
C LEU A 69 7.90 -0.23 -4.31
N ARG A 70 7.68 1.10 -4.26
CA ARG A 70 8.64 2.05 -3.66
C ARG A 70 8.86 1.76 -2.19
N ILE A 71 7.81 1.48 -1.41
CA ILE A 71 7.93 1.11 0.01
C ILE A 71 8.79 -0.15 0.16
N LEU A 72 8.47 -1.20 -0.62
CA LEU A 72 9.21 -2.46 -0.59
C LEU A 72 10.69 -2.29 -0.96
N ILE A 73 11.01 -1.46 -1.97
CA ILE A 73 12.39 -1.09 -2.31
C ILE A 73 13.10 -0.46 -1.11
N ASN A 74 12.46 0.50 -0.44
CA ASN A 74 13.06 1.17 0.73
C ASN A 74 13.23 0.25 1.95
N LEU A 75 12.43 -0.81 2.04
CA LEU A 75 12.59 -1.88 3.04
C LEU A 75 13.67 -2.91 2.63
N GLY A 76 14.25 -2.80 1.44
CA GLY A 76 15.26 -3.75 0.94
C GLY A 76 14.70 -5.07 0.40
N VAL A 77 13.41 -5.11 0.05
CA VAL A 77 12.76 -6.30 -0.53
C VAL A 77 13.09 -6.40 -2.02
N ASN A 78 13.39 -7.62 -2.49
CA ASN A 78 13.60 -7.91 -3.91
C ASN A 78 12.28 -8.24 -4.63
N PHE A 79 12.30 -8.47 -5.94
CA PHE A 79 11.08 -8.65 -6.74
C PHE A 79 11.11 -9.92 -7.59
N ASP A 80 10.01 -10.65 -7.58
CA ASP A 80 9.69 -11.71 -8.54
C ASP A 80 8.82 -11.12 -9.66
N CYS A 81 9.41 -11.04 -10.86
CA CYS A 81 8.82 -10.44 -12.05
C CYS A 81 8.53 -11.51 -13.09
N ALA A 82 7.29 -11.54 -13.60
CA ALA A 82 6.82 -12.56 -14.54
C ALA A 82 6.77 -12.08 -16.01
N SER A 83 7.05 -10.79 -16.26
CA SER A 83 7.02 -10.18 -17.59
C SER A 83 8.08 -9.08 -17.68
N MET A 84 8.46 -8.76 -18.92
CA MET A 84 9.35 -7.64 -19.27
C MET A 84 8.60 -6.30 -19.28
#